data_AF-A0A6C0CAU6-F1
#
_entry.id   AF-A0A6C0CAU6-F1
#
_cell.length_a   1.000
_cell.length_b   1.000
_cell.length_c   1.000
_cell.angle_alpha   90.00
_cell.angle_beta   90.00
_cell.angle_gamma   90.00
#
_symmetry.space_group_name_H-M   'P 1'
#
loop_
_entity.id
_entity.type
_entity.pdbx_description
1 polymer ?
#
loop_
_entity_poly.entity_id
_entity_poly.type
_entity_poly.pdbx_seq_one_letter_code
_entity_poly.pdbx_strand_id
1 'polypeptide(L)'
;MYSLIALLAGAAAKLYDDLEDNNFLQKFRNNTLMEFLKGMHYILFMSLSIEEPLLFIIQYVMNIVHSVGNKESFSKPYEHSLLYSFLLLFLIIDYKKLTSLCLFDKLIIIAFILMAVIEPLIGPAVKDEYSFAKLNARVIVMVFLIIQCYFIRSNGLKYLTIEYIGYLFISVLVQCYSLYLLRMEKEEKKEEVKEIEVKEIEEVKEIEVKEIEEVKEEEKEEKEEKEEKEEKEEEIKEEVKEEIKEEEKEEVKEEIKEEVKEEIKEEVKEDEKKTQ
;
A
#
# COMPACT_ATOMS: atom_id res chain seq x y z
N MET A 1 34.21 6.13 31.10
CA MET A 1 33.21 7.22 31.25
C MET A 1 33.03 8.00 29.94
N TYR A 2 34.06 8.66 29.40
CA TYR A 2 33.95 9.46 28.16
C TYR A 2 33.38 8.71 26.94
N SER A 3 33.75 7.44 26.74
CA SER A 3 33.15 6.62 25.67
C SER A 3 31.63 6.47 25.79
N LEU A 4 31.10 6.33 27.00
CA LEU A 4 29.65 6.27 27.21
C LEU A 4 28.99 7.62 26.93
N ILE A 5 29.62 8.72 27.36
CA ILE A 5 29.16 10.08 27.08
C ILE A 5 29.08 10.31 25.56
N ALA A 6 30.10 9.89 24.82
CA ALA A 6 30.14 10.02 23.36
C ALA A 6 29.03 9.21 22.70
N LEU A 7 28.87 7.95 23.11
CA LEU A 7 27.80 7.08 22.60
C LEU A 7 26.42 7.71 22.84
N LEU A 8 26.18 8.24 24.03
CA LEU A 8 24.92 8.91 24.39
C LEU A 8 24.73 10.22 23.65
N ALA A 9 25.79 10.99 23.39
CA ALA A 9 25.72 12.24 22.63
C ALA A 9 25.21 11.98 21.20
N GLY A 10 25.76 10.96 20.54
CA GLY A 10 25.35 10.58 19.19
C GLY A 10 23.96 9.96 19.16
N ALA A 11 23.63 9.13 20.14
CA ALA A 11 22.28 8.57 20.29
C ALA A 11 21.22 9.65 20.51
N ALA A 12 21.51 10.66 21.35
CA ALA A 12 20.63 11.80 21.58
C ALA A 12 20.42 12.62 20.31
N ALA A 13 21.50 12.92 19.58
CA ALA A 13 21.45 13.64 18.31
C ALA A 13 20.57 12.92 17.29
N LYS A 14 20.78 11.61 17.10
CA LYS A 14 19.97 10.86 16.13
C LYS A 14 18.53 10.70 16.57
N LEU A 15 18.27 10.44 17.85
CA LEU A 15 16.88 10.36 18.31
C LEU A 15 16.13 11.68 18.12
N TYR A 16 16.80 12.82 18.33
CA TYR A 16 16.24 14.14 18.02
C TYR A 16 15.93 14.27 16.52
N ASP A 17 16.91 13.96 15.66
CA ASP A 17 16.78 14.04 14.20
C ASP A 17 15.61 13.16 13.70
N ASP A 18 15.59 11.89 14.11
CA ASP A 18 14.54 10.93 13.76
C ASP A 18 13.14 11.32 14.28
N LEU A 19 13.03 12.03 15.41
CA LEU A 19 11.74 12.54 15.90
C LEU A 19 11.22 13.75 15.10
N GLU A 20 12.13 14.49 14.46
CA GLU A 20 11.80 15.66 13.65
C GLU A 20 11.43 15.26 12.21
N ASP A 21 12.15 14.32 11.61
CA ASP A 21 12.03 13.97 10.18
C ASP A 21 11.20 12.70 9.89
N ASN A 22 11.13 11.74 10.81
CA ASN A 22 10.48 10.46 10.54
C ASN A 22 8.98 10.51 10.86
N ASN A 23 8.15 10.38 9.81
CA ASN A 23 6.69 10.43 9.92
C ASN A 23 6.10 9.41 10.92
N PHE A 24 6.70 8.22 11.07
CA PHE A 24 6.22 7.21 12.01
C PHE A 24 6.48 7.56 13.48
N LEU A 25 7.49 8.39 13.74
CA LEU A 25 7.89 8.80 15.09
C LEU A 25 7.32 10.15 15.51
N GLN A 26 6.76 10.95 14.58
CA GLN A 26 6.16 12.25 14.90
C GLN A 26 5.09 12.18 16.00
N LYS A 27 4.39 11.05 16.16
CA LYS A 27 3.42 10.84 17.26
C LYS A 27 4.04 10.90 18.66
N PHE A 28 5.35 10.65 18.79
CA PHE A 28 6.07 10.72 20.06
C PHE A 28 6.69 12.11 20.31
N ARG A 29 6.70 12.98 19.29
CA ARG A 29 7.28 14.31 19.34
C ARG A 29 6.48 15.18 20.30
N ASN A 30 7.18 15.79 21.25
CA ASN A 30 6.66 16.86 22.09
C ASN A 30 7.77 17.87 22.41
N ASN A 31 7.42 19.14 22.62
CA ASN A 31 8.39 20.22 22.80
C ASN A 31 9.38 19.94 23.94
N THR A 32 8.89 19.41 25.06
CA THR A 32 9.72 19.10 26.23
C THR A 32 10.78 18.05 25.91
N LEU A 33 10.41 16.97 25.21
CA LEU A 33 11.32 15.91 24.79
C LEU A 33 12.35 16.43 23.79
N MET A 34 11.92 17.24 22.81
CA MET A 34 12.83 17.79 21.80
C MET A 34 13.89 18.70 22.43
N GLU A 35 13.47 19.62 23.31
CA GLU A 35 14.41 20.48 24.04
C GLU A 35 15.30 19.69 25.00
N PHE A 36 14.76 18.64 25.64
CA PHE A 36 15.56 17.73 26.47
C PHE A 36 16.65 17.01 25.67
N LEU A 37 16.31 16.42 24.51
CA LEU A 37 17.29 15.71 23.67
C LEU A 37 18.35 16.66 23.11
N LYS A 38 17.94 17.86 22.68
CA LYS A 38 18.84 18.91 22.23
C LYS A 38 19.79 19.33 23.35
N GLY A 39 19.26 19.63 24.54
CA GLY A 39 20.07 19.98 25.71
C GLY A 39 21.01 18.86 26.12
N MET A 40 20.54 17.62 26.13
CA MET A 40 21.34 16.42 26.43
C MET A 40 22.50 16.26 25.44
N HIS A 41 22.23 16.33 24.12
CA HIS A 41 23.28 16.26 23.11
C HIS A 41 24.34 17.35 23.33
N TYR A 42 23.93 18.62 23.47
CA TYR A 42 24.89 19.71 23.66
C TYR A 42 25.71 19.58 24.93
N ILE A 43 25.09 19.23 26.07
CA ILE A 43 25.80 19.06 27.34
C ILE A 43 26.85 17.95 27.21
N LEU A 44 26.45 16.79 26.66
CA LEU A 44 27.36 15.65 26.49
C LEU A 44 28.49 15.97 25.51
N PHE A 45 28.17 16.53 24.33
CA PHE A 45 29.16 16.91 23.33
C PHE A 45 30.13 17.98 23.83
N MET A 46 29.63 19.01 24.52
CA MET A 46 30.49 20.07 25.09
C MET A 46 31.38 19.54 26.20
N SER A 47 30.88 18.66 27.07
CA SER A 47 31.69 18.04 28.11
C SER A 47 32.87 17.26 27.53
N LEU A 48 32.67 16.56 26.41
CA LEU A 48 33.75 15.87 25.69
C LEU A 48 34.70 16.83 25.00
N SER A 49 34.17 17.90 24.41
CA SER A 49 34.94 18.89 23.66
C SER A 49 35.93 19.67 24.53
N ILE A 50 35.60 19.90 25.80
CA ILE A 50 36.49 20.56 26.78
C ILE A 50 37.71 19.67 27.11
N GLU A 51 37.48 18.36 27.20
CA GLU A 51 38.54 17.38 27.51
C GLU A 51 39.35 17.02 26.26
N GLU A 52 38.69 16.88 25.11
CA GLU A 52 39.30 16.49 23.83
C GLU A 52 39.00 17.51 22.72
N PRO A 53 39.75 18.62 22.67
CA PRO A 53 39.55 19.70 21.69
C PRO A 53 39.52 19.33 20.22
N LEU A 54 40.23 18.26 19.87
CA LEU A 54 40.24 17.77 18.51
C LEU A 54 38.84 17.30 18.04
N LEU A 55 38.04 16.71 18.94
CA LEU A 55 36.66 16.29 18.65
C LEU A 55 35.85 17.46 18.12
N PHE A 56 35.90 18.57 18.85
CA PHE A 56 35.20 19.80 18.51
C PHE A 56 35.64 20.36 17.16
N ILE A 57 36.95 20.46 16.92
CA ILE A 57 37.47 21.03 15.66
C ILE A 57 37.04 20.18 14.46
N ILE A 58 37.10 18.85 14.56
CA ILE A 58 36.69 17.97 13.46
C ILE A 58 35.19 18.15 13.18
N GLN A 59 34.35 18.08 14.21
CA GLN A 59 32.90 18.24 14.06
C GLN A 59 32.55 19.62 13.50
N TYR A 60 33.27 20.66 13.93
CA TYR A 60 33.11 22.01 13.43
C TYR A 60 33.43 22.13 11.93
N VAL A 61 34.57 21.57 11.51
CA VAL A 61 34.95 21.53 10.09
C VAL A 61 33.92 20.74 9.28
N MET A 62 33.44 19.61 9.78
CA MET A 62 32.38 18.84 9.13
C MET A 62 31.09 19.66 8.97
N ASN A 63 30.67 20.40 10.00
CA ASN A 63 29.49 21.25 9.93
C ASN A 63 29.65 22.40 8.92
N ILE A 64 30.84 23.02 8.81
CA ILE A 64 31.12 24.00 7.75
C ILE A 64 30.96 23.33 6.38
N VAL A 65 31.62 22.21 6.16
CA VAL A 65 31.60 21.50 4.87
C VAL A 65 30.18 21.11 4.50
N HIS A 66 29.42 20.58 5.46
CA HIS A 66 28.01 20.24 5.28
C HIS A 66 27.15 21.48 4.97
N SER A 67 27.39 22.62 5.63
CA SER A 67 26.66 23.87 5.36
C SER A 67 26.84 24.41 3.94
N VAL A 68 27.99 24.11 3.32
CA VAL A 68 28.24 24.46 1.91
C VAL A 68 27.45 23.55 0.97
N GLY A 69 27.36 22.26 1.31
CA GLY A 69 26.64 21.26 0.51
C GLY A 69 25.12 21.25 0.68
N ASN A 70 24.62 21.65 1.85
CA ASN A 70 23.21 21.58 2.23
C ASN A 70 22.74 22.90 2.86
N LYS A 71 22.41 23.88 2.01
CA LYS A 71 21.99 25.22 2.46
C LYS A 71 20.68 25.22 3.25
N GLU A 72 19.81 24.24 3.00
CA GLU A 72 18.49 24.17 3.64
C GLU A 72 18.60 23.85 5.13
N SER A 73 19.47 22.89 5.49
CA SER A 73 19.75 22.53 6.89
C SER A 73 20.32 23.67 7.73
N PHE A 74 20.92 24.69 7.11
CA PHE A 74 21.51 25.85 7.79
C PHE A 74 20.74 27.15 7.55
N SER A 75 19.50 27.08 7.04
CA SER A 75 18.69 28.25 6.70
C SER A 75 18.29 29.11 7.92
N LYS A 76 18.30 28.53 9.12
CA LYS A 76 17.91 29.23 10.35
C LYS A 76 19.06 30.09 10.89
N PRO A 77 18.83 31.38 11.26
CA PRO A 77 19.88 32.26 11.79
C PRO A 77 20.63 31.70 13.00
N TYR A 78 19.95 30.88 13.80
CA TYR A 78 20.53 30.17 14.94
C TYR A 78 21.69 29.25 14.54
N GLU A 79 21.55 28.48 13.45
CA GLU A 79 22.57 27.55 12.98
C GLU A 79 23.83 28.27 12.49
N HIS A 80 23.65 29.41 11.80
CA HIS A 80 24.77 30.28 11.42
C HIS A 80 25.48 30.89 12.63
N SER A 81 24.72 31.36 13.63
CA SER A 81 25.29 31.89 14.86
C SER A 81 26.16 30.85 15.57
N LEU A 82 25.67 29.61 15.69
CA LEU A 82 26.42 28.52 16.29
C LEU A 82 27.71 28.23 15.51
N LEU A 83 27.67 28.23 14.18
CA LEU A 83 28.85 28.05 13.34
C LEU A 83 29.94 29.09 13.72
N TYR A 84 29.63 30.39 13.68
CA TYR A 84 30.68 31.40 13.88
C TYR A 84 31.11 31.57 15.34
N SER A 85 30.17 31.50 16.29
CA SER A 85 30.46 31.83 17.69
C SER A 85 31.22 30.73 18.44
N PHE A 86 30.90 29.46 18.18
CA PHE A 86 31.48 28.35 18.94
C PHE A 86 32.96 28.13 18.60
N LEU A 87 33.37 28.28 17.34
CA LEU A 87 34.79 28.17 16.97
C LEU A 87 35.64 29.26 17.64
N LEU A 88 35.15 30.51 17.62
CA LEU A 88 35.89 31.62 18.19
C LEU A 88 36.14 31.40 19.69
N LEU A 89 35.08 31.02 20.42
CA LEU A 89 35.17 30.70 21.83
C LEU A 89 36.16 29.56 22.08
N PHE A 90 36.11 28.53 21.24
CA PHE A 90 36.95 27.35 21.37
C PHE A 90 38.44 27.61 21.12
N LEU A 91 38.77 28.33 20.04
CA LEU A 91 40.15 28.68 19.69
C LEU A 91 40.81 29.56 20.76
N ILE A 92 40.04 30.42 21.40
CA ILE A 92 40.54 31.28 22.49
C ILE A 92 40.84 30.46 23.75
N ILE A 93 39.99 29.48 24.07
CA ILE A 93 40.07 28.78 25.36
C ILE A 93 41.09 27.65 25.35
N ASP A 94 41.18 26.82 24.30
CA ASP A 94 41.76 25.48 24.46
C ASP A 94 42.67 24.96 23.33
N TYR A 95 43.17 25.83 22.44
CA TYR A 95 44.03 25.41 21.32
C TYR A 95 45.31 24.69 21.75
N LYS A 96 45.77 24.89 23.00
CA LYS A 96 47.03 24.32 23.53
C LYS A 96 46.96 22.81 23.82
N LYS A 97 45.77 22.24 23.94
CA LYS A 97 45.56 20.81 24.21
C LYS A 97 45.54 19.95 22.93
N LEU A 98 45.80 20.52 21.77
CA LEU A 98 45.81 19.75 20.52
C LEU A 98 46.96 18.75 20.49
N THR A 99 46.59 17.47 20.45
CA THR A 99 47.52 16.35 20.34
C THR A 99 48.04 16.19 18.92
N SER A 100 49.27 15.72 18.77
CA SER A 100 49.82 15.40 17.45
C SER A 100 49.13 14.17 16.88
N LEU A 101 48.72 14.27 15.61
CA LEU A 101 48.01 13.21 14.92
C LEU A 101 48.96 12.29 14.16
N CYS A 102 48.74 10.98 14.30
CA CYS A 102 49.42 10.00 13.45
C CYS A 102 48.83 10.01 12.02
N LEU A 103 49.56 9.44 11.06
CA LEU A 103 49.12 9.41 9.65
C LEU A 103 47.74 8.75 9.49
N PHE A 104 47.50 7.65 10.22
CA PHE A 104 46.22 6.93 10.15
C PHE A 104 45.04 7.78 10.65
N ASP A 105 45.20 8.47 11.77
CA ASP A 105 44.16 9.38 12.29
C ASP A 105 43.86 10.51 11.28
N LYS A 106 44.88 11.04 10.60
CA LYS A 106 44.69 12.06 9.54
C LYS A 106 43.88 11.50 8.36
N LEU A 107 44.15 10.28 7.92
CA LEU A 107 43.40 9.64 6.83
C LEU A 107 41.93 9.44 7.21
N ILE A 108 41.67 9.04 8.46
CA ILE A 108 40.30 8.92 8.96
C ILE A 108 39.58 10.29 8.98
N ILE A 109 40.24 11.34 9.44
CA ILE A 109 39.66 12.70 9.44
C ILE A 109 39.30 13.14 8.01
N ILE A 110 40.20 12.90 7.05
CA ILE A 110 39.92 13.16 5.64
C ILE A 110 38.70 12.35 5.16
N ALA A 111 38.62 11.06 5.52
CA ALA A 111 37.47 10.24 5.18
C ALA A 111 36.15 10.78 5.75
N PHE A 112 36.12 11.21 7.02
CA PHE A 112 34.95 11.86 7.62
C PHE A 112 34.54 13.14 6.87
N ILE A 113 35.50 14.00 6.53
CA ILE A 113 35.23 15.23 5.77
C ILE A 113 34.67 14.89 4.38
N LEU A 114 35.24 13.91 3.69
CA LEU A 114 34.73 13.46 2.39
C LEU A 114 33.32 12.90 2.49
N MET A 115 33.01 12.14 3.54
CA MET A 115 31.65 11.64 3.77
C MET A 115 30.64 12.78 3.92
N ALA A 116 30.99 13.86 4.63
CA ALA A 116 30.14 15.05 4.75
C ALA A 116 29.90 15.79 3.42
N VAL A 117 30.79 15.64 2.44
CA VAL A 117 30.60 16.17 1.07
C VAL A 117 29.76 15.22 0.23
N ILE A 118 30.01 13.92 0.34
CA ILE A 118 29.39 12.89 -0.49
C ILE A 118 27.92 12.70 -0.13
N GLU A 119 27.57 12.79 1.15
CA GLU A 119 26.21 12.52 1.63
C GLU A 119 25.14 13.43 0.98
N PRO A 120 25.29 14.76 0.94
CA PRO A 120 24.36 15.63 0.22
C PRO A 120 24.28 15.36 -1.30
N LEU A 121 25.36 14.84 -1.91
CA LEU A 121 25.39 14.53 -3.34
C LEU A 121 24.63 13.23 -3.65
N ILE A 122 24.69 12.24 -2.75
CA ILE A 122 24.04 10.94 -2.93
C ILE A 122 22.59 10.96 -2.41
N GLY A 123 22.28 11.80 -1.42
CA GLY A 123 20.97 11.88 -0.77
C GLY A 123 19.79 11.87 -1.75
N PRO A 124 19.75 12.75 -2.77
CA PRO A 124 18.66 12.79 -3.74
C PRO A 124 18.50 11.54 -4.61
N ALA A 125 19.56 10.72 -4.75
CA ALA A 125 19.52 9.50 -5.55
C ALA A 125 18.86 8.32 -4.81
N VAL A 126 18.78 8.37 -3.48
CA VAL A 126 18.18 7.30 -2.66
C VAL A 126 16.69 7.61 -2.47
N LYS A 127 15.86 7.13 -3.40
CA LYS A 127 14.41 7.40 -3.43
C LYS A 127 13.63 6.85 -2.24
N ASP A 128 14.04 5.71 -1.69
CA ASP A 128 13.31 5.04 -0.62
C ASP A 128 13.93 5.38 0.74
N GLU A 129 13.24 6.25 1.49
CA GLU A 129 13.60 6.62 2.86
C GLU A 129 13.65 5.38 3.78
N TYR A 130 12.71 4.45 3.58
CA TYR A 130 12.56 3.21 4.34
C TYR A 130 12.84 1.98 3.47
N SER A 131 14.10 1.52 3.43
CA SER A 131 14.49 0.30 2.71
C SER A 131 15.43 -0.60 3.52
N PHE A 132 15.38 -1.91 3.22
CA PHE A 132 16.34 -2.89 3.73
C PHE A 132 17.77 -2.61 3.25
N ALA A 133 17.93 -2.03 2.04
CA ALA A 133 19.24 -1.62 1.54
C ALA A 133 19.89 -0.56 2.43
N LYS A 134 19.12 0.48 2.83
CA LYS A 134 19.59 1.52 3.75
C LYS A 134 19.89 0.97 5.15
N LEU A 135 19.05 0.05 5.65
CA LEU A 135 19.30 -0.67 6.90
C LEU A 135 20.63 -1.44 6.86
N ASN A 136 20.83 -2.26 5.83
CA ASN A 136 22.06 -3.05 5.66
C ASN A 136 23.29 -2.16 5.53
N ALA A 137 23.21 -1.06 4.77
CA ALA A 137 24.29 -0.09 4.66
C ALA A 137 24.66 0.51 6.03
N ARG A 138 23.68 0.91 6.84
CA ARG A 138 23.91 1.43 8.20
C ARG A 138 24.59 0.40 9.11
N VAL A 139 24.15 -0.86 9.07
CA VAL A 139 24.75 -1.96 9.85
C VAL A 139 26.20 -2.20 9.43
N ILE A 140 26.49 -2.24 8.12
CA ILE A 140 27.85 -2.43 7.60
C ILE A 140 28.75 -1.27 8.05
N VAL A 141 28.30 -0.02 7.92
CA VAL A 141 29.07 1.15 8.37
C VAL A 141 29.30 1.11 9.87
N MET A 142 28.28 0.74 10.67
CA MET A 142 28.42 0.64 12.13
C MET A 142 29.47 -0.41 12.53
N VAL A 143 29.47 -1.60 11.90
CA VAL A 143 30.49 -2.64 12.14
C VAL A 143 31.87 -2.14 11.74
N PHE A 144 31.99 -1.46 10.60
CA PHE A 144 33.24 -0.86 10.17
C PHE A 144 33.77 0.17 11.18
N LEU A 145 32.93 1.05 11.72
CA LEU A 145 33.32 2.02 12.74
C LEU A 145 33.74 1.35 14.07
N ILE A 146 33.08 0.25 14.46
CA ILE A 146 33.47 -0.53 15.64
C ILE A 146 34.89 -1.11 15.44
N ILE A 147 35.19 -1.65 14.26
CA ILE A 147 36.53 -2.15 13.94
C ILE A 147 37.54 -0.99 13.94
N GLN A 148 37.20 0.13 13.31
CA GLN A 148 38.04 1.33 13.23
C GLN A 148 38.41 1.87 14.62
N CYS A 149 37.50 1.82 15.60
CA CYS A 149 37.74 2.22 16.99
C CYS A 149 38.95 1.52 17.66
N TYR A 150 39.32 0.31 17.20
CA TYR A 150 40.48 -0.41 17.72
C TYR A 150 41.81 0.12 17.18
N PHE A 151 41.82 0.73 15.99
CA PHE A 151 43.02 1.20 15.32
C PHE A 151 43.31 2.69 15.55
N ILE A 152 42.29 3.48 15.91
CA ILE A 152 42.44 4.90 16.23
C ILE A 152 43.30 5.09 17.48
N ARG A 153 44.29 5.99 17.41
CA ARG A 153 45.14 6.33 18.54
C ARG A 153 44.70 7.59 19.27
N SER A 154 44.19 8.57 18.55
CA SER A 154 43.70 9.82 19.14
C SER A 154 42.40 9.60 19.91
N ASN A 155 42.36 10.03 21.18
CA ASN A 155 41.16 9.94 22.02
C ASN A 155 39.99 10.73 21.43
N GLY A 156 40.21 11.99 21.02
CA GLY A 156 39.17 12.81 20.39
C GLY A 156 38.56 12.14 19.16
N LEU A 157 39.37 11.51 18.30
CA LEU A 157 38.87 10.78 17.13
C LEU A 157 38.14 9.47 17.52
N LYS A 158 38.59 8.82 18.59
CA LYS A 158 37.93 7.63 19.13
C LYS A 158 36.55 7.99 19.69
N TYR A 159 36.44 9.11 20.41
CA TYR A 159 35.16 9.60 20.91
C TYR A 159 34.24 10.03 19.78
N LEU A 160 34.75 10.72 18.74
CA LEU A 160 33.98 11.02 17.54
C LEU A 160 33.42 9.75 16.89
N THR A 161 34.26 8.71 16.75
CA THR A 161 33.85 7.44 16.15
C THR A 161 32.79 6.74 16.99
N ILE A 162 32.92 6.76 18.33
CA ILE A 162 31.93 6.20 19.26
C ILE A 162 30.62 7.00 19.23
N GLU A 163 30.68 8.31 19.08
CA GLU A 163 29.51 9.16 18.88
C GLU A 163 28.75 8.75 17.60
N TYR A 164 29.44 8.57 16.47
CA TYR A 164 28.83 8.04 15.25
C TYR A 164 28.28 6.61 15.40
N ILE A 165 28.90 5.75 16.22
CA ILE A 165 28.33 4.43 16.53
C ILE A 165 27.01 4.58 17.28
N GLY A 166 26.94 5.48 18.27
CA GLY A 166 25.70 5.76 19.01
C GLY A 166 24.60 6.31 18.10
N TYR A 167 24.96 7.21 17.19
CA TYR A 167 24.08 7.75 16.16
C TYR A 167 23.53 6.62 15.27
N LEU A 168 24.41 5.78 14.70
CA LEU A 168 24.02 4.68 13.81
C LEU A 168 23.19 3.62 14.53
N PHE A 169 23.48 3.35 15.80
CA PHE A 169 22.72 2.39 16.61
C PHE A 169 21.25 2.80 16.70
N ILE A 170 20.97 4.05 17.08
CA ILE A 170 19.59 4.57 17.09
C ILE A 170 19.00 4.55 15.68
N SER A 171 19.77 4.96 14.67
CA SER A 171 19.30 4.97 13.29
C SER A 171 18.93 3.57 12.76
N VAL A 172 19.62 2.52 13.21
CA VAL A 172 19.28 1.12 12.90
C VAL A 172 17.99 0.72 13.60
N LEU A 173 17.84 1.02 14.89
CA LEU A 173 16.61 0.73 15.65
C LEU A 173 15.38 1.40 15.04
N VAL A 174 15.48 2.69 14.74
CA VAL A 174 14.40 3.47 14.11
C VAL A 174 14.07 2.93 12.72
N GLN A 175 15.07 2.54 11.93
CA GLN A 175 14.84 1.95 10.61
C GLN A 175 14.11 0.60 10.71
N CYS A 176 14.51 -0.26 11.65
CA CYS A 176 13.83 -1.53 11.92
C CYS A 176 12.36 -1.30 12.32
N TYR A 177 12.11 -0.34 13.20
CA TYR A 177 10.76 0.04 13.62
C TYR A 177 9.92 0.58 12.45
N SER A 178 10.50 1.47 11.63
CA SER A 178 9.84 2.07 10.47
C SER A 178 9.50 1.02 9.41
N LEU A 179 10.42 0.08 9.13
CA LEU A 179 10.17 -1.04 8.21
C LEU A 179 9.09 -1.99 8.72
N TYR A 180 9.04 -2.22 10.04
CA TYR A 180 7.98 -3.01 10.66
C TYR A 180 6.61 -2.35 10.49
N LEU A 181 6.48 -1.05 10.77
CA LEU A 181 5.23 -0.32 10.58
C LEU A 181 4.80 -0.26 9.11
N LEU A 182 5.73 0.02 8.20
CA LEU A 182 5.43 0.03 6.77
C LEU A 182 4.94 -1.34 6.26
N ARG A 183 5.39 -2.43 6.87
CA ARG A 183 4.89 -3.77 6.56
C ARG A 183 3.45 -3.94 7.05
N MET A 184 3.14 -3.51 8.26
CA MET A 184 1.78 -3.58 8.81
C MET A 184 0.79 -2.78 7.96
N GLU A 185 1.13 -1.54 7.58
CA GLU A 185 0.27 -0.72 6.71
C GLU A 185 0.02 -1.36 5.34
N LYS A 186 1.00 -2.09 4.79
CA LYS A 186 0.85 -2.83 3.54
C LYS A 186 -0.01 -4.08 3.69
N GLU A 187 -0.02 -4.70 4.87
CA GLU A 187 -0.86 -5.86 5.17
C GLU A 187 -2.32 -5.40 5.38
N GLU A 188 -2.55 -4.32 6.15
CA GLU A 188 -3.89 -3.71 6.34
C GLU A 188 -4.51 -3.29 5.00
N LYS A 189 -3.78 -2.55 4.14
CA LYS A 189 -4.29 -2.16 2.82
C LYS A 189 -4.62 -3.35 1.92
N LYS A 190 -3.89 -4.46 2.05
CA LYS A 190 -4.19 -5.69 1.28
C LYS A 190 -5.45 -6.37 1.81
N GLU A 191 -5.72 -6.30 3.11
CA GLU A 191 -6.95 -6.82 3.69
C GLU A 191 -8.16 -5.97 3.29
N GLU A 192 -8.04 -4.64 3.32
CA GLU A 192 -9.08 -3.71 2.84
C GLU A 192 -9.44 -3.97 1.36
N VAL A 193 -8.44 -4.12 0.49
CA VAL A 193 -8.69 -4.42 -0.94
C VAL A 193 -9.39 -5.78 -1.11
N LYS A 194 -8.99 -6.80 -0.35
CA LYS A 194 -9.67 -8.10 -0.39
C LYS A 194 -11.11 -8.01 0.09
N GLU A 195 -11.39 -7.21 1.11
CA GLU A 195 -12.75 -7.02 1.62
C GLU A 195 -13.64 -6.32 0.58
N ILE A 196 -13.10 -5.33 -0.14
CA ILE A 196 -13.79 -4.65 -1.24
C ILE A 196 -14.06 -5.64 -2.39
N GLU A 197 -13.06 -6.40 -2.82
CA GLU A 197 -13.23 -7.41 -3.88
C GLU A 197 -14.29 -8.46 -3.51
N VAL A 198 -14.34 -8.90 -2.25
CA VAL A 198 -15.38 -9.85 -1.79
C VAL A 198 -16.78 -9.23 -1.83
N LYS A 199 -16.92 -7.97 -1.41
CA LYS A 199 -18.22 -7.25 -1.48
C LYS A 199 -18.69 -7.07 -2.91
N GLU A 200 -17.80 -6.68 -3.83
CA GLU A 200 -18.14 -6.57 -5.26
C GLU A 200 -18.59 -7.91 -5.86
N ILE A 201 -17.93 -9.02 -5.49
CA ILE A 201 -18.33 -10.37 -5.94
C ILE A 201 -19.69 -10.78 -5.36
N GLU A 202 -19.98 -10.46 -4.10
CA GLU A 202 -21.29 -10.73 -3.49
C GLU A 202 -22.42 -9.93 -4.16
N GLU A 203 -22.20 -8.64 -4.45
CA GLU A 203 -23.17 -7.81 -5.18
C GLU A 203 -23.45 -8.36 -6.59
N VAL A 204 -22.42 -8.76 -7.33
CA VAL A 204 -22.59 -9.35 -8.68
C VAL A 204 -23.39 -10.65 -8.62
N LYS A 205 -23.13 -11.51 -7.62
CA LYS A 205 -23.91 -12.74 -7.44
C LYS A 205 -25.36 -12.46 -7.08
N GLU A 206 -25.63 -11.45 -6.27
CA GLU A 206 -27.01 -11.08 -5.92
C GLU A 206 -27.78 -10.57 -7.15
N ILE A 207 -27.11 -9.81 -8.03
CA ILE A 207 -27.68 -9.36 -9.31
C ILE A 207 -27.95 -10.55 -10.23
N GLU A 208 -27.00 -11.47 -10.39
CA GLU A 208 -27.15 -12.65 -11.24
C GLU A 208 -28.29 -13.56 -10.74
N VAL A 209 -28.45 -13.71 -9.43
CA VAL A 209 -29.58 -14.45 -8.84
C VAL A 209 -30.91 -13.77 -9.14
N LYS A 210 -30.99 -12.43 -9.03
CA LYS A 210 -32.20 -11.66 -9.36
C LYS A 210 -32.55 -11.76 -10.85
N GLU A 211 -31.58 -11.65 -11.74
CA GLU A 211 -31.80 -11.82 -13.20
C GLU A 211 -32.29 -13.24 -13.52
N ILE A 212 -31.74 -14.28 -12.87
CA ILE A 212 -32.21 -15.66 -13.05
C ILE A 212 -33.64 -15.85 -12.51
N GLU A 213 -34.01 -15.20 -11.41
CA GLU A 213 -35.37 -15.24 -10.89
C GLU A 213 -36.37 -14.53 -11.82
N GLU A 214 -36.01 -13.36 -12.35
CA GLU A 214 -36.84 -12.63 -13.33
C GLU A 214 -37.05 -13.47 -14.60
N VAL A 215 -36.01 -14.08 -15.16
CA VAL A 215 -36.14 -14.96 -16.35
C VAL A 215 -37.02 -16.17 -16.06
N LYS A 216 -36.97 -16.74 -14.85
CA LYS A 216 -37.84 -17.86 -14.47
C LYS A 216 -39.30 -17.45 -14.31
N GLU A 217 -39.57 -16.24 -13.83
CA GLU A 217 -40.93 -15.69 -13.78
C GLU A 217 -41.46 -15.47 -15.19
N GLU A 218 -40.67 -14.86 -16.10
CA GLU A 218 -41.04 -14.67 -17.50
C GLU A 218 -41.32 -16.01 -18.22
N GLU A 219 -40.46 -17.03 -18.04
CA GLU A 219 -40.71 -18.36 -18.62
C GLU A 219 -41.98 -19.03 -18.08
N LYS A 220 -42.35 -18.73 -16.83
CA LYS A 220 -43.56 -19.26 -16.22
C LYS A 220 -44.79 -18.57 -16.78
N GLU A 221 -44.78 -17.24 -16.92
CA GLU A 221 -45.85 -16.50 -17.56
C GLU A 221 -46.04 -16.92 -19.04
N GLU A 222 -44.95 -17.13 -19.78
CA GLU A 222 -45.05 -17.57 -21.18
C GLU A 222 -45.63 -19.00 -21.33
N LYS A 223 -45.37 -19.87 -20.35
CA LYS A 223 -45.99 -21.20 -20.29
C LYS A 223 -47.48 -21.13 -19.98
N GLU A 224 -47.88 -20.31 -19.01
CA GLU A 224 -49.29 -20.10 -18.68
C GLU A 224 -50.05 -19.51 -19.88
N GLU A 225 -49.46 -18.56 -20.64
CA GLU A 225 -50.09 -18.00 -21.84
C GLU A 225 -50.20 -19.03 -23.00
N LYS A 226 -49.24 -19.95 -23.12
CA LYS A 226 -49.30 -21.04 -24.11
C LYS A 226 -50.37 -22.08 -23.76
N GLU A 227 -50.46 -22.48 -22.49
CA GLU A 227 -51.50 -23.40 -22.03
C GLU A 227 -52.90 -22.79 -22.24
N GLU A 228 -53.09 -21.49 -21.95
CA GLU A 228 -54.38 -20.82 -22.20
C GLU A 228 -54.73 -20.72 -23.71
N LYS A 229 -53.72 -20.61 -24.58
CA LYS A 229 -53.94 -20.65 -26.05
C LYS A 229 -54.29 -22.05 -26.54
N GLU A 230 -53.65 -23.09 -26.01
CA GLU A 230 -53.97 -24.48 -26.36
C GLU A 230 -55.37 -24.87 -25.89
N GLU A 231 -55.78 -24.49 -24.68
CA GLU A 231 -57.15 -24.71 -24.19
C GLU A 231 -58.19 -24.03 -25.08
N LYS A 232 -57.96 -22.78 -25.50
CA LYS A 232 -58.86 -22.09 -26.45
C LYS A 232 -58.89 -22.75 -27.82
N GLU A 233 -57.76 -23.28 -28.30
CA GLU A 233 -57.73 -23.96 -29.59
C GLU A 233 -58.39 -25.33 -29.55
N GLU A 234 -58.36 -26.03 -28.41
CA GLU A 234 -59.13 -27.25 -28.18
C GLU A 234 -60.63 -26.99 -28.05
N GLU A 235 -61.05 -25.95 -27.33
CA GLU A 235 -62.47 -25.55 -27.27
C GLU A 235 -63.02 -25.23 -28.67
N ILE A 236 -62.27 -24.47 -29.50
CA ILE A 236 -62.67 -24.17 -30.88
C ILE A 236 -62.71 -25.45 -31.73
N LYS A 237 -61.77 -26.39 -31.56
CA LYS A 237 -61.79 -27.67 -32.27
C LYS A 237 -62.96 -28.56 -31.86
N GLU A 238 -63.37 -28.53 -30.60
CA GLU A 238 -64.55 -29.27 -30.14
C GLU A 238 -65.84 -28.64 -30.67
N GLU A 239 -66.00 -27.32 -30.61
CA GLU A 239 -67.17 -26.62 -31.18
C GLU A 239 -67.29 -26.87 -32.70
N VAL A 240 -66.19 -26.77 -33.46
CA VAL A 240 -66.19 -27.05 -34.91
C VAL A 240 -66.49 -28.53 -35.20
N LYS A 241 -66.07 -29.46 -34.33
CA LYS A 241 -66.42 -30.89 -34.48
C LYS A 241 -67.88 -31.18 -34.18
N GLU A 242 -68.51 -30.42 -33.28
CA GLU A 242 -69.94 -30.55 -33.01
C GLU A 242 -70.78 -29.97 -34.14
N GLU A 243 -70.43 -28.80 -34.68
CA GLU A 243 -71.14 -28.20 -35.83
C GLU A 243 -71.06 -29.07 -37.10
N ILE A 244 -69.87 -29.61 -37.44
CA ILE A 244 -69.71 -30.49 -38.62
C ILE A 244 -70.50 -31.80 -38.46
N LYS A 245 -70.64 -32.31 -37.22
CA LYS A 245 -71.44 -33.51 -36.93
C LYS A 245 -72.95 -33.27 -37.04
N GLU A 246 -73.42 -32.04 -36.88
CA GLU A 246 -74.83 -31.70 -37.08
C GLU A 246 -75.16 -31.52 -38.55
N GLU A 247 -74.31 -30.86 -39.34
CA GLU A 247 -74.56 -30.67 -40.79
C GLU A 247 -74.46 -31.98 -41.59
N GLU A 248 -73.47 -32.86 -41.34
CA GLU A 248 -73.38 -34.16 -42.04
C GLU A 248 -74.55 -35.11 -41.69
N LYS A 249 -75.22 -34.90 -40.55
CA LYS A 249 -76.39 -35.69 -40.17
C LYS A 249 -77.69 -35.24 -40.83
N GLU A 250 -77.77 -33.98 -41.28
CA GLU A 250 -78.93 -33.47 -42.01
C GLU A 250 -78.88 -33.81 -43.49
N GLU A 251 -77.74 -33.65 -44.17
CA GLU A 251 -77.66 -33.94 -45.62
C GLU A 251 -77.79 -35.43 -45.96
N VAL A 252 -77.19 -36.34 -45.17
CA VAL A 252 -77.31 -37.80 -45.42
C VAL A 252 -78.73 -38.32 -45.18
N LYS A 253 -79.54 -37.60 -44.40
CA LYS A 253 -80.95 -37.97 -44.14
C LYS A 253 -81.89 -37.57 -45.26
N GLU A 254 -81.55 -36.57 -46.07
CA GLU A 254 -82.37 -36.14 -47.21
C GLU A 254 -82.09 -36.98 -48.46
N GLU A 255 -80.83 -37.31 -48.79
CA GLU A 255 -80.51 -38.08 -50.00
C GLU A 255 -81.03 -39.53 -49.96
N ILE A 256 -80.94 -40.23 -48.81
CA ILE A 256 -81.44 -41.62 -48.68
C ILE A 256 -82.98 -41.67 -48.80
N LYS A 257 -83.68 -40.57 -48.55
CA LYS A 257 -85.15 -40.51 -48.64
C LYS A 257 -85.66 -40.34 -50.08
N GLU A 258 -84.84 -39.81 -50.99
CA GLU A 258 -85.22 -39.65 -52.40
C GLU A 258 -84.93 -40.90 -53.24
N GLU A 259 -83.78 -41.56 -53.07
CA GLU A 259 -83.44 -42.74 -53.90
C GLU A 259 -84.36 -43.95 -53.64
N VAL A 260 -84.76 -44.21 -52.38
CA VAL A 260 -85.67 -45.33 -52.06
C VAL A 260 -87.09 -45.10 -52.61
N LYS A 261 -87.44 -43.86 -52.96
CA LYS A 261 -88.75 -43.52 -53.52
C LYS A 261 -88.83 -43.69 -55.04
N GLU A 262 -87.70 -43.69 -55.74
CA GLU A 262 -87.66 -43.89 -57.20
C GLU A 262 -87.59 -45.37 -57.59
N GLU A 263 -86.83 -46.21 -56.88
CA GLU A 263 -86.71 -47.64 -57.24
C GLU A 263 -88.02 -48.45 -57.06
N ILE A 264 -88.87 -48.09 -56.07
CA ILE A 264 -90.16 -48.78 -55.86
C ILE A 264 -91.17 -48.45 -56.99
N LYS A 265 -90.95 -47.40 -57.78
CA LYS A 265 -91.84 -47.04 -58.89
C LYS A 265 -91.52 -47.75 -60.21
N GLU A 266 -90.33 -48.31 -60.38
CA GLU A 266 -89.97 -49.01 -61.63
C GLU A 266 -90.35 -50.49 -61.62
N GLU A 267 -90.33 -51.18 -60.47
CA GLU A 267 -90.72 -52.60 -60.41
C GLU A 267 -92.24 -52.86 -60.61
N VAL A 268 -93.10 -51.84 -60.45
CA VAL A 268 -94.56 -52.01 -60.60
C VAL A 268 -95.03 -51.92 -62.07
N LYS A 269 -94.16 -51.51 -63.02
CA LYS A 269 -94.55 -51.32 -64.42
C LYS A 269 -94.16 -52.45 -65.39
N GLU A 270 -93.31 -53.40 -65.01
CA GLU A 270 -92.91 -54.48 -65.91
C GLU A 270 -93.83 -55.72 -65.89
N ASP A 271 -94.72 -55.85 -64.91
CA ASP A 271 -95.64 -57.00 -64.81
C ASP A 271 -96.93 -56.90 -65.66
N GLU A 272 -97.16 -55.80 -66.39
CA GLU A 272 -98.38 -55.62 -67.22
C GLU A 272 -98.21 -55.88 -68.73
N LYS A 273 -97.05 -56.37 -69.20
CA LYS A 273 -96.88 -56.76 -70.62
C LYS A 273 -96.48 -58.22 -70.83
N LYS A 274 -97.33 -59.12 -70.32
CA LYS A 274 -97.66 -60.35 -71.04
C LYS A 274 -99.01 -60.14 -71.74
N THR A 275 -99.18 -60.70 -72.94
CA THR A 275 -100.45 -61.15 -73.61
C THR A 275 -100.65 -60.56 -75.01
N GLN A 276 -100.15 -61.24 -76.06
CA GLN A 276 -100.87 -61.71 -77.26
C GLN A 276 -99.89 -62.30 -78.29
#